data_AF-A0A4Y9ZT48-F1
#
_entry.id   AF-A0A4Y9ZT48-F1
#
_cell.length_a   1.000
_cell.length_b   1.000
_cell.length_c   1.000
_cell.angle_alpha   90.00
_cell.angle_beta   90.00
_cell.angle_gamma   90.00
#
_symmetry.space_group_name_H-M   'P 1'
#
loop_
_entity.id
_entity.type
_entity.pdbx_description
1 polymer ?
#
loop_
_entity_poly.entity_id
_entity_poly.type
_entity_poly.pdbx_seq_one_letter_code
_entity_poly.pdbx_strand_id
1 'polypeptide(L)'
;MGTDYYKLLGIKRDANDDEIKKAYRKMALKWHPDRNQGSEEASHKFKEMSEAFEVLSDKQKRTIYDQFGEEGLKGAGPGAGPPP
;
A
#
# COMPACT_ATOMS: atom_id res chain seq x y z
N MET A 1 -9.34 0.64 13.77
CA MET A 1 -8.11 1.44 13.69
C MET A 1 -7.70 1.42 12.25
N GLY A 2 -7.94 2.50 11.51
CA GLY A 2 -7.67 2.55 10.07
C GLY A 2 -6.19 2.35 9.79
N THR A 3 -5.88 1.51 8.81
CA THR A 3 -4.52 1.25 8.38
C THR A 3 -3.99 2.52 7.71
N ASP A 4 -3.07 3.23 8.36
CA ASP A 4 -2.41 4.40 7.79
C ASP A 4 -1.38 3.94 6.73
N TYR A 5 -1.76 3.95 5.45
CA TYR A 5 -0.86 3.55 4.35
C TYR A 5 0.44 4.37 4.31
N TYR A 6 0.36 5.65 4.68
CA TYR A 6 1.54 6.51 4.82
C TYR A 6 2.49 6.00 5.92
N LYS A 7 1.96 5.56 7.07
CA LYS A 7 2.77 4.99 8.15
C LYS A 7 3.35 3.63 7.78
N LEU A 8 2.62 2.82 7.01
CA LEU A 8 3.13 1.54 6.50
C LEU A 8 4.37 1.72 5.62
N LEU A 9 4.32 2.71 4.71
CA LEU A 9 5.48 3.09 3.89
C LEU A 9 6.54 3.87 4.69
N GLY A 10 6.23 4.31 5.91
CA GLY A 10 7.12 5.12 6.74
C GLY A 10 7.32 6.55 6.21
N ILE A 11 6.32 7.07 5.51
CA ILE A 11 6.29 8.41 4.93
C ILE A 11 5.22 9.26 5.61
N LYS A 12 5.30 10.58 5.39
CA LYS A 12 4.28 11.51 5.86
C LYS A 12 3.12 11.60 4.87
N ARG A 13 1.98 12.12 5.32
CA ARG A 13 0.78 12.34 4.49
C ARG A 13 0.98 13.40 3.41
N ASP A 14 1.94 14.30 3.58
CA ASP A 14 2.36 15.31 2.59
C ASP A 14 3.35 14.75 1.56
N ALA A 15 3.71 13.47 1.64
CA ALA A 15 4.65 12.86 0.71
C ALA A 15 4.17 12.96 -0.74
N ASN A 16 5.11 13.27 -1.62
CA ASN A 16 4.89 13.32 -3.06
C ASN A 16 4.98 11.92 -3.69
N ASP A 17 4.56 11.81 -4.96
CA ASP A 17 4.56 10.55 -5.71
C ASP A 17 5.96 9.89 -5.77
N ASP A 18 7.02 10.70 -5.83
CA ASP A 18 8.41 10.24 -5.83
C ASP A 18 8.84 9.63 -4.50
N GLU A 19 8.46 10.24 -3.38
CA GLU A 19 8.71 9.74 -2.03
C GLU A 19 7.96 8.44 -1.77
N ILE A 20 6.69 8.34 -2.20
CA ILE A 20 5.89 7.12 -2.15
C ILE A 20 6.60 5.99 -2.92
N LYS A 21 7.02 6.25 -4.16
CA LYS A 21 7.76 5.27 -4.99
C LYS A 21 9.11 4.89 -4.41
N LYS A 22 9.85 5.82 -3.81
CA LYS A 22 11.14 5.53 -3.15
C LYS A 22 10.95 4.70 -1.89
N ALA A 23 9.99 5.06 -1.05
CA ALA A 23 9.69 4.34 0.17
C ALA A 23 9.25 2.91 -0.11
N TYR A 24 8.32 2.71 -1.05
CA TYR A 24 7.91 1.39 -1.48
C TYR A 24 9.08 0.55 -1.98
N ARG A 25 9.93 1.08 -2.88
CA ARG A 25 11.12 0.36 -3.38
C ARG A 25 12.07 -0.05 -2.25
N LYS A 26 12.33 0.85 -1.29
CA LYS A 26 13.19 0.58 -0.14
C LYS A 26 12.62 -0.53 0.74
N MET A 27 11.31 -0.50 0.98
CA MET A 27 10.64 -1.49 1.81
C MET A 27 10.46 -2.83 1.09
N ALA A 28 10.13 -2.83 -0.20
CA ALA A 28 10.03 -4.02 -1.03
C ALA A 28 11.36 -4.80 -1.04
N LEU A 29 12.49 -4.10 -1.12
CA LEU A 29 13.82 -4.71 -0.97
C LEU A 29 14.08 -5.21 0.46
N LYS A 30 13.61 -4.49 1.48
CA LYS A 30 13.77 -4.89 2.89
C LYS A 30 12.99 -6.16 3.21
N TRP A 31 11.76 -6.27 2.70
CA TRP A 31 10.83 -7.35 2.96
C TRP A 31 10.77 -8.39 1.81
N HIS A 32 11.71 -8.31 0.86
CA HIS A 32 11.75 -9.21 -0.28
C HIS A 32 11.89 -10.68 0.18
N PRO A 33 11.15 -11.63 -0.40
CA PRO A 33 11.19 -13.04 0.01
C PRO A 33 12.60 -13.65 -0.10
N ASP A 34 13.40 -13.19 -1.07
CA ASP A 34 14.82 -13.61 -1.24
C ASP A 34 15.67 -13.29 0.00
N ARG A 35 15.46 -12.13 0.63
CA ARG A 35 16.23 -11.68 1.80
C ARG A 35 15.64 -12.16 3.12
N ASN A 36 14.36 -12.49 3.13
CA ASN A 36 13.62 -12.88 4.34
C ASN A 36 13.22 -14.36 4.32
N GLN A 37 13.81 -15.17 3.43
CA GLN A 37 13.59 -16.62 3.29
C GLN A 37 12.09 -17.00 3.29
N GLY A 38 11.24 -16.16 2.69
CA GLY A 38 9.80 -16.39 2.66
C GLY A 38 9.08 -16.30 4.01
N SER A 39 9.62 -15.59 5.00
CA SER A 39 8.96 -15.35 6.29
C SER A 39 7.53 -14.83 6.09
N GLU A 40 6.57 -15.44 6.80
CA GLU A 40 5.17 -15.02 6.76
C GLU A 40 5.01 -13.55 7.18
N GLU A 41 5.82 -13.07 8.12
CA GLU A 41 5.82 -11.67 8.54
C GLU A 41 6.25 -10.75 7.40
N ALA A 42 7.30 -11.14 6.65
CA ALA A 42 7.74 -10.40 5.48
C ALA A 42 6.69 -10.40 4.36
N SER A 43 6.01 -11.53 4.15
CA SER A 43 4.89 -11.64 3.20
C SER A 43 3.73 -10.72 3.58
N HIS A 44 3.34 -10.71 4.86
CA HIS A 44 2.29 -9.84 5.38
C HIS A 44 2.65 -8.37 5.19
N LYS A 45 3.86 -7.98 5.63
CA LYS A 45 4.36 -6.61 5.46
C LYS A 45 4.45 -6.22 3.98
N PHE A 46 4.95 -7.11 3.13
CA PHE A 46 5.04 -6.88 1.69
C PHE A 46 3.68 -6.60 1.06
N LYS A 47 2.65 -7.37 1.45
CA LYS A 47 1.28 -7.19 1.00
C LYS A 47 0.69 -5.86 1.46
N GLU A 48 0.82 -5.54 2.75
CA GLU A 48 0.36 -4.26 3.32
C GLU A 48 0.99 -3.05 2.60
N MET A 49 2.30 -3.09 2.34
CA MET A 49 3.00 -1.99 1.67
C MET A 49 2.69 -1.90 0.18
N SER A 50 2.43 -3.03 -0.48
CA SER A 50 2.02 -3.07 -1.88
C SER A 50 0.65 -2.42 -2.05
N GLU A 51 -0.29 -2.74 -1.18
CA GLU A 51 -1.61 -2.11 -1.14
C GLU A 51 -1.50 -0.60 -0.86
N ALA A 52 -0.71 -0.22 0.16
CA ALA A 52 -0.42 1.17 0.47
C ALA A 52 0.15 1.93 -0.74
N PHE A 53 1.10 1.33 -1.43
CA PHE A 53 1.72 1.93 -2.61
C PHE A 53 0.72 2.07 -3.76
N GLU A 54 -0.08 1.05 -4.02
CA GLU A 54 -1.07 1.08 -5.09
C GLU A 54 -2.10 2.19 -4.88
N VAL A 55 -2.56 2.36 -3.65
CA VAL A 55 -3.51 3.41 -3.26
C VAL A 55 -2.86 4.79 -3.35
N LEU A 56 -1.68 4.96 -2.74
CA LEU A 56 -1.07 6.27 -2.62
C LEU A 56 -0.41 6.76 -3.93
N SER A 57 0.03 5.84 -4.79
CA SER A 57 0.63 6.18 -6.09
C SER A 57 -0.41 6.54 -7.16
N ASP A 58 -1.66 6.13 -6.98
CA ASP A 58 -2.77 6.50 -7.84
C ASP A 58 -3.51 7.69 -7.21
N LYS A 59 -3.49 8.84 -7.89
CA LYS A 59 -4.14 10.06 -7.39
C LYS A 59 -5.64 9.88 -7.16
N GLN A 60 -6.32 9.06 -7.97
CA GLN A 60 -7.76 8.79 -7.77
C GLN A 60 -7.97 7.93 -6.53
N LYS A 61 -7.23 6.83 -6.39
CA LYS A 61 -7.33 5.96 -5.21
C LYS A 61 -6.92 6.68 -3.93
N ARG A 62 -5.84 7.46 -3.97
CA ARG A 62 -5.40 8.32 -2.86
C ARG A 62 -6.50 9.30 -2.45
N THR A 63 -7.16 9.94 -3.41
CA THR A 63 -8.27 10.85 -3.13
C THR A 63 -9.44 10.12 -2.45
N ILE A 64 -9.81 8.94 -2.95
CA ILE A 64 -10.87 8.11 -2.36
C ILE A 64 -10.47 7.68 -0.95
N TYR A 65 -9.24 7.24 -0.74
CA TYR A 65 -8.72 6.86 0.57
C TYR A 65 -8.68 8.02 1.56
N ASP A 66 -8.23 9.20 1.13
CA ASP A 66 -8.17 10.38 1.97
C ASP A 66 -9.58 10.90 2.32
N GLN A 67 -10.60 10.66 1.47
CA GLN A 67 -11.99 11.07 1.69
C GLN A 67 -12.86 10.04 2.42
N PHE A 68 -12.71 8.76 2.10
CA PHE A 68 -13.58 7.66 2.53
C PHE A 68 -12.84 6.55 3.31
N GLY A 69 -11.52 6.63 3.43
CA GLY A 69 -10.69 5.60 4.07
C GLY A 69 -10.58 4.32 3.24
N GLU A 70 -10.12 3.24 3.88
CA GLU A 70 -10.01 1.91 3.27
C GLU A 70 -11.36 1.36 2.78
N GLU A 71 -12.47 1.78 3.41
CA GLU A 71 -13.81 1.35 3.03
C GLU A 71 -14.20 1.83 1.63
N GLY A 72 -13.79 3.04 1.24
CA GLY A 72 -14.01 3.57 -0.11
C GLY A 72 -13.21 2.83 -1.18
N LEU A 73 -12.06 2.25 -0.82
CA LEU A 73 -11.22 1.48 -1.74
C LEU A 73 -11.72 0.05 -1.93
N LYS A 74 -12.36 -0.56 -0.92
CA LYS A 74 -12.91 -1.92 -1.01
C LYS A 74 -13.98 -2.06 -2.11
N GLY A 75 -14.66 -0.97 -2.49
CA GLY A 75 -15.58 -0.94 -3.63
C GLY A 75 -14.91 -0.77 -5.00
N ALA A 76 -13.62 -0.40 -5.04
CA ALA A 76 -12.89 -0.04 -6.27
C ALA A 76 -11.53 -0.77 -6.43
N GLY A 77 -11.26 -1.78 -5.59
CA GLY A 77 -9.98 -2.50 -5.56
C GLY A 77 -9.86 -3.58 -6.63
N PRO A 78 -8.63 -3.95 -7.09
CA PRO A 78 -8.38 -4.95 -8.14
C PRO A 78 -8.71 -6.41 -7.77
N GLY A 79 -9.53 -6.62 -6.74
CA GLY A 79 -10.02 -7.94 -6.29
C GLY A 79 -11.52 -8.14 -6.49
N ALA A 80 -12.25 -7.12 -6.95
CA ALA A 80 -13.60 -7.33 -7.46
C ALA A 80 -13.48 -7.97 -8.85
N GLY A 81 -13.28 -9.29 -8.87
CA GLY A 81 -13.64 -10.09 -10.04
C GLY A 81 -15.08 -9.74 -10.45
N PRO A 82 -15.42 -9.81 -11.75
CA PRO A 82 -16.78 -9.53 -12.18
C PRO A 82 -17.76 -10.41 -11.38
N PRO A 83 -18.90 -9.86 -10.90
CA PRO A 83 -19.93 -10.70 -10.31
C PRO A 83 -20.41 -11.73 -11.36
N PRO A 84 -20.94 -12.89 -10.94
CA PRO A 84 -21.30 -14.00 -11.83
C PRO A 84 -22.31 -13.62 -12.91
#